data_AF-A0A0B5QLT0-F1
#
_entry.id   AF-A0A0B5QLT0-F1
#
_cell.length_a   1.000
_cell.length_b   1.000
_cell.length_c   1.000
_cell.angle_alpha   90.00
_cell.angle_beta   90.00
_cell.angle_gamma   90.00
#
_symmetry.space_group_name_H-M   'P 1'
#
loop_
_entity.id
_entity.type
_entity.pdbx_description
1 polymer ?
#
loop_
_entity_poly.entity_id
_entity_poly.type
_entity_poly.pdbx_seq_one_letter_code
_entity_poly.pdbx_strand_id
1 'polypeptide(L)'
;MFKRANKITSLLVAAASVMALVPAYAADVKKVDSEDGTVYNAVAYKDGKFFVDGEINDDEEAYYVADGKFNKLEDVDSGDGDDAALFGEKYLDVSDGDYTVDLDKGSVTDDDLKGDTADDAAENLRKEAKDDTDDRYDEDFSKSIIDENESDSENLKYMNLVPGAKYSEPWYYTRYEASEKACNDGVNGLTAGKDETKGFIVYTDTKGNYIDADYNLGKIKVGTTKDSVNVENTNDSYDLGGVDDVLKAKVEQTAVLTQDKDYIYRAAKVTLTIDAAAAHKAEKDDLAITSINGVEINDKAPALDSSDAGKTVTFDVVQKISKAQNSDEIDGAKYAKSVNTYVISNDDGSANSDYELFKDGNLSKTKFTVVNGKLVAYSTDYSSNDNKKVTARAYSLKTSGGYYYLDAEDESGEDCEKNKDGVAAVQTDVDGNLWRLDGGYIYKFDGTDDWDKVFKVDGSFDELSVYDKDNMVAWSEDDDVYSLIGGKSADENKGDDQGTTPVKAGWTQTSAGWTYTKADGTKATGWLQDGGAWYYLKADGTMATGWVQDGATWYYLNGSGAMQTGWLNDNGTFYYLNGSGAMLSNTTTPDGYYVGANGAWVK
;
A
#
# COMPACT_ATOMS: atom_id res chain seq x y z
N MET A 1 35.65 25.96 13.88
CA MET A 1 34.26 26.38 13.62
C MET A 1 34.26 27.86 13.30
N PHE A 2 34.17 28.21 12.03
CA PHE A 2 33.90 29.57 11.61
C PHE A 2 32.37 29.73 11.57
N LYS A 3 31.77 30.31 12.61
CA LYS A 3 30.40 30.80 12.55
C LYS A 3 30.33 31.82 11.42
N ARG A 4 29.46 31.60 10.41
CA ARG A 4 29.23 32.57 9.34
C ARG A 4 28.57 33.81 9.96
N ALA A 5 29.37 34.83 10.22
CA ALA A 5 28.87 36.15 10.60
C ALA A 5 28.58 36.94 9.32
N ASN A 6 27.30 37.06 8.96
CA ASN A 6 26.78 38.14 8.12
C ASN A 6 25.28 38.32 8.44
N LYS A 7 24.96 38.89 9.61
CA LYS A 7 23.62 39.46 9.86
C LYS A 7 23.49 40.74 9.02
N ILE A 8 22.91 40.63 7.82
CA ILE A 8 22.38 41.78 7.09
C ILE A 8 20.95 41.98 7.60
N THR A 9 20.74 43.04 8.38
CA THR A 9 19.42 43.47 8.84
C THR A 9 18.61 43.89 7.62
N SER A 10 17.79 43.00 7.09
CA SER A 10 16.84 43.27 6.02
C SER A 10 15.44 43.20 6.62
N LEU A 11 14.76 44.34 6.63
CA LEU A 11 13.33 44.41 6.91
C LEU A 11 12.63 43.85 5.67
N LEU A 12 12.51 42.54 5.58
CA LEU A 12 11.78 41.84 4.53
C LEU A 12 10.55 41.21 5.16
N VAL A 13 9.41 41.43 4.51
CA VAL A 13 8.22 40.59 4.70
C VAL A 13 8.69 39.15 4.47
N ALA A 14 8.43 38.25 5.42
CA ALA A 14 8.59 36.81 5.26
C ALA A 14 7.68 36.33 4.12
N ALA A 15 8.12 36.51 2.89
CA ALA A 15 7.70 35.69 1.78
C ALA A 15 8.53 34.42 1.97
N ALA A 16 7.86 33.31 2.33
CA ALA A 16 8.44 31.99 2.10
C ALA A 16 8.98 32.01 0.68
N SER A 17 10.29 31.82 0.48
CA SER A 17 10.76 31.73 -0.88
C SER A 17 10.12 30.49 -1.47
N VAL A 18 9.42 30.72 -2.57
CA VAL A 18 8.91 29.66 -3.40
C VAL A 18 9.60 29.83 -4.73
N MET A 19 10.43 28.83 -5.05
CA MET A 19 11.05 28.57 -6.35
C MET A 19 11.71 29.77 -7.07
N ALA A 20 13.04 29.89 -6.96
CA ALA A 20 13.83 30.53 -8.01
C ALA A 20 14.28 29.48 -9.05
N LEU A 21 13.84 29.66 -10.30
CA LEU A 21 14.29 28.87 -11.46
C LEU A 21 15.72 29.27 -11.84
N VAL A 22 16.71 28.44 -11.48
CA VAL A 22 18.07 28.57 -12.02
C VAL A 22 18.25 27.59 -13.18
N PRO A 23 18.67 28.04 -14.38
CA PRO A 23 18.96 27.13 -15.50
C PRO A 23 20.11 26.19 -15.15
N ALA A 24 19.85 24.89 -15.29
CA ALA A 24 20.79 23.82 -15.00
C ALA A 24 22.02 23.88 -15.90
N TYR A 25 23.21 23.92 -15.30
CA TYR A 25 24.39 23.27 -15.88
C TYR A 25 25.22 22.62 -14.76
N ALA A 26 25.42 21.31 -14.92
CA ALA A 26 26.33 20.40 -14.21
C ALA A 26 25.77 19.44 -13.12
N ALA A 27 24.46 19.34 -12.90
CA ALA A 27 23.84 18.18 -12.23
C ALA A 27 22.42 17.93 -12.77
N ASP A 28 22.10 16.68 -13.13
CA ASP A 28 20.92 16.27 -13.93
C ASP A 28 19.55 16.29 -13.20
N VAL A 29 19.40 17.06 -12.11
CA VAL A 29 18.16 17.10 -11.30
C VAL A 29 17.82 18.52 -10.84
N LYS A 30 16.53 18.79 -10.56
CA LYS A 30 16.06 20.11 -10.14
C LYS A 30 16.71 20.50 -8.81
N LYS A 31 17.30 21.69 -8.74
CA LYS A 31 17.80 22.28 -7.50
C LYS A 31 16.67 22.97 -6.74
N VAL A 32 16.62 22.74 -5.44
CA VAL A 32 15.74 23.42 -4.48
C VAL A 32 16.60 24.37 -3.66
N ASP A 33 16.10 25.59 -3.46
CA ASP A 33 16.76 26.59 -2.62
C ASP A 33 16.38 26.39 -1.16
N SER A 34 17.30 26.74 -0.26
CA SER A 34 17.12 26.68 1.19
C SER A 34 16.87 28.07 1.76
N GLU A 35 16.06 28.12 2.80
CA GLU A 35 15.78 29.30 3.60
C GLU A 35 16.50 29.21 4.95
N ASP A 36 16.84 30.36 5.52
CA ASP A 36 17.36 30.46 6.88
C ASP A 36 16.20 30.30 7.89
N GLY A 37 16.39 29.46 8.90
CA GLY A 37 15.44 29.21 9.99
C GLY A 37 15.61 27.83 10.59
N THR A 38 15.34 27.70 11.88
CA THR A 38 15.48 26.43 12.60
C THR A 38 14.14 25.71 12.56
N VAL A 39 14.10 24.49 12.02
CA VAL A 39 12.91 23.64 12.02
C VAL A 39 13.15 22.49 12.99
N TYR A 40 12.28 22.37 14.00
CA TYR A 40 12.31 21.28 14.97
C TYR A 40 11.51 20.08 14.46
N ASN A 41 10.34 20.34 13.86
CA ASN A 41 9.50 19.31 13.25
C ASN A 41 8.75 19.85 12.04
N ALA A 42 8.51 19.01 11.03
CA ALA A 42 7.70 19.39 9.89
C ALA A 42 6.93 18.21 9.29
N VAL A 43 5.69 18.48 8.90
CA VAL A 43 4.87 17.53 8.15
C VAL A 43 4.38 18.13 6.85
N ALA A 44 4.78 17.51 5.73
CA ALA A 44 4.26 17.87 4.42
C ALA A 44 2.81 17.42 4.24
N TYR A 45 2.04 18.19 3.48
CA TYR A 45 0.67 17.83 3.11
C TYR A 45 0.34 18.30 1.70
N LYS A 46 -0.73 17.73 1.12
CA LYS A 46 -1.16 18.05 -0.26
C LYS A 46 -1.39 19.53 -0.49
N ASP A 47 -1.37 19.91 -1.76
CA ASP A 47 -1.68 21.26 -2.23
C ASP A 47 -0.74 22.35 -1.68
N GLY A 48 0.51 21.99 -1.35
CA GLY A 48 1.51 22.92 -0.82
C GLY A 48 1.23 23.38 0.60
N LYS A 49 0.62 22.50 1.39
CA LYS A 49 0.34 22.75 2.79
C LYS A 49 1.36 22.06 3.65
N PHE A 50 1.73 22.67 4.77
CA PHE A 50 2.72 22.11 5.67
C PHE A 50 2.33 22.43 7.12
N PHE A 51 2.67 21.53 8.01
CA PHE A 51 2.91 21.87 9.41
C PHE A 51 4.41 22.11 9.57
N VAL A 52 4.79 23.19 10.23
CA VAL A 52 6.18 23.52 10.54
C VAL A 52 6.24 24.04 11.97
N ASP A 53 6.98 23.36 12.81
CA ASP A 53 7.34 23.81 14.15
C ASP A 53 8.81 24.24 14.16
N GLY A 54 9.09 25.48 14.58
CA GLY A 54 10.44 26.02 14.54
C GLY A 54 10.59 27.53 14.78
N GLU A 55 11.83 27.99 14.83
CA GLU A 55 12.20 29.41 14.85
C GLU A 55 12.29 29.97 13.42
N ILE A 56 11.20 30.60 12.98
CA ILE A 56 11.04 31.13 11.62
C ILE A 56 10.96 32.67 11.67
N ASN A 57 11.95 33.35 11.08
CA ASN A 57 12.09 34.81 11.12
C ASN A 57 12.22 35.42 12.54
N ASP A 58 13.02 34.80 13.41
CA ASP A 58 13.24 35.19 14.82
C ASP A 58 12.01 34.99 15.74
N ASP A 59 10.94 34.35 15.26
CA ASP A 59 9.77 33.95 16.05
C ASP A 59 9.73 32.41 16.17
N GLU A 60 9.71 31.89 17.40
CA GLU A 60 9.60 30.46 17.72
C GLU A 60 8.13 30.10 17.91
N GLU A 61 7.53 29.42 16.92
CA GLU A 61 6.10 29.12 16.90
C GLU A 61 5.81 27.85 16.07
N ALA A 62 4.63 27.25 16.31
CA ALA A 62 4.05 26.26 15.42
C ALA A 62 3.21 26.93 14.31
N TYR A 63 3.41 26.51 13.07
CA TYR A 63 2.78 27.10 11.89
C TYR A 63 2.02 26.08 11.05
N TYR A 64 0.83 26.47 10.62
CA TYR A 64 0.19 25.91 9.44
C TYR A 64 0.53 26.78 8.22
N VAL A 65 1.31 26.21 7.32
CA VAL A 65 1.70 26.86 6.07
C VAL A 65 0.68 26.54 4.99
N ALA A 66 0.10 27.57 4.38
CA ALA A 66 -0.77 27.44 3.22
C ALA A 66 -0.60 28.64 2.29
N ASP A 67 -0.63 28.40 0.98
CA ASP A 67 -0.39 29.43 -0.05
C ASP A 67 0.93 30.21 0.18
N GLY A 68 1.96 29.52 0.68
CA GLY A 68 3.27 30.09 1.01
C GLY A 68 3.28 31.02 2.22
N LYS A 69 2.23 31.02 3.04
CA LYS A 69 2.14 31.85 4.26
C LYS A 69 2.18 30.99 5.51
N PHE A 70 3.06 31.36 6.42
CA PHE A 70 3.13 30.80 7.77
C PHE A 70 2.03 31.41 8.64
N ASN A 71 1.02 30.60 8.98
CA ASN A 71 -0.06 31.01 9.87
C ASN A 71 0.19 30.37 11.24
N LYS A 72 0.43 31.19 12.26
CA LYS A 72 0.64 30.72 13.63
C LYS A 72 -0.58 29.90 14.12
N LEU A 73 -0.29 28.79 14.78
CA LEU A 73 -1.26 27.97 15.51
C LEU A 73 -1.21 28.39 16.98
N GLU A 74 -2.10 29.29 17.40
CA GLU A 74 -2.01 30.00 18.70
C GLU A 74 -2.03 29.09 19.95
N ASP A 75 -2.62 27.89 19.83
CA ASP A 75 -2.80 26.95 20.94
C ASP A 75 -1.77 25.82 20.94
N VAL A 76 -0.91 25.72 19.92
CA VAL A 76 0.11 24.66 19.81
C VAL A 76 1.44 25.23 20.30
N ASP A 77 2.01 24.60 21.31
CA ASP A 77 3.34 24.93 21.81
C ASP A 77 4.41 24.54 20.78
N SER A 78 5.55 25.24 20.82
CA SER A 78 6.68 25.07 19.92
C SER A 78 7.93 24.76 20.75
N GLY A 79 8.78 23.85 20.26
CA GLY A 79 10.07 23.61 20.88
C GLY A 79 10.80 22.34 20.43
N ASP A 80 12.11 22.33 20.70
CA ASP A 80 12.98 21.16 20.56
C ASP A 80 12.55 20.06 21.55
N GLY A 81 11.73 19.13 21.07
CA GLY A 81 11.17 18.01 21.84
C GLY A 81 9.68 17.76 21.60
N ASP A 82 8.98 18.66 20.91
CA ASP A 82 7.57 18.47 20.57
C ASP A 82 7.43 17.56 19.34
N ASP A 83 6.85 16.38 19.55
CA ASP A 83 6.60 15.42 18.49
C ASP A 83 5.32 15.78 17.71
N ALA A 84 5.37 15.71 16.39
CA ALA A 84 4.22 15.79 15.50
C ALA A 84 4.02 14.47 14.74
N ALA A 85 3.06 13.66 15.19
CA ALA A 85 2.77 12.34 14.64
C ALA A 85 1.53 12.37 13.75
N LEU A 86 1.67 11.88 12.51
CA LEU A 86 0.54 11.77 11.59
C LEU A 86 -0.45 10.67 12.03
N PHE A 87 -1.73 11.04 12.09
CA PHE A 87 -2.85 10.14 12.31
C PHE A 87 -3.90 10.25 11.19
N GLY A 88 -4.31 9.09 10.68
CA GLY A 88 -5.27 8.98 9.59
C GLY A 88 -4.84 9.76 8.34
N GLU A 89 -5.82 10.31 7.62
CA GLU A 89 -5.59 10.94 6.31
C GLU A 89 -5.04 12.38 6.38
N LYS A 90 -5.09 13.02 7.56
CA LYS A 90 -4.91 14.48 7.64
C LYS A 90 -4.71 15.07 9.03
N TYR A 91 -4.70 14.26 10.08
CA TYR A 91 -4.59 14.78 11.44
C TYR A 91 -3.17 14.65 11.92
N LEU A 92 -2.68 15.65 12.66
CA LEU A 92 -1.44 15.54 13.41
C LEU A 92 -1.78 15.55 14.89
N ASP A 93 -1.23 14.58 15.58
CA ASP A 93 -1.11 14.55 17.02
C ASP A 93 0.18 15.30 17.38
N VAL A 94 0.08 16.41 18.12
CA VAL A 94 1.20 17.31 18.43
C VAL A 94 1.34 17.52 19.93
N SER A 95 2.57 17.77 20.40
CA SER A 95 2.89 17.97 21.83
C SER A 95 2.44 16.77 22.68
N ASP A 96 2.91 15.57 22.32
CA ASP A 96 2.65 14.32 23.05
C ASP A 96 1.16 13.91 23.24
N GLY A 97 0.25 14.39 22.40
CA GLY A 97 -1.19 14.10 22.57
C GLY A 97 -2.04 15.29 22.97
N ASP A 98 -1.43 16.40 23.36
CA ASP A 98 -2.18 17.52 23.95
C ASP A 98 -3.05 18.26 22.92
N TYR A 99 -2.65 18.25 21.64
CA TYR A 99 -3.41 18.88 20.57
C TYR A 99 -3.47 18.05 19.29
N THR A 100 -4.58 18.20 18.56
CA THR A 100 -4.77 17.66 17.23
C THR A 100 -4.91 18.78 16.18
N VAL A 101 -4.11 18.73 15.11
CA VAL A 101 -4.17 19.67 13.98
C VAL A 101 -4.83 19.02 12.74
N ASP A 102 -5.87 19.66 12.16
CA ASP A 102 -6.49 19.24 10.87
C ASP A 102 -5.75 19.91 9.69
N LEU A 103 -4.90 19.16 8.98
CA LEU A 103 -4.09 19.66 7.87
C LEU A 103 -4.89 20.13 6.64
N ASP A 104 -6.18 19.77 6.52
CA ASP A 104 -7.01 20.37 5.47
C ASP A 104 -7.31 21.85 5.77
N LYS A 105 -7.45 22.21 7.05
CA LYS A 105 -8.00 23.50 7.51
C LYS A 105 -7.01 24.37 8.28
N GLY A 106 -5.96 23.79 8.85
CA GLY A 106 -5.09 24.46 9.82
C GLY A 106 -5.81 24.79 11.14
N SER A 107 -6.81 24.00 11.53
CA SER A 107 -7.53 24.15 12.80
C SER A 107 -6.97 23.22 13.86
N VAL A 108 -6.95 23.66 15.11
CA VAL A 108 -6.46 22.93 16.28
C VAL A 108 -7.64 22.55 17.19
N THR A 109 -7.56 21.40 17.83
CA THR A 109 -8.44 20.96 18.93
C THR A 109 -7.60 20.27 20.02
N ASP A 110 -8.07 20.26 21.26
CA ASP A 110 -7.48 19.53 22.40
C ASP A 110 -8.09 18.13 22.60
N ASP A 111 -8.91 17.68 21.64
CA ASP A 111 -9.49 16.34 21.65
C ASP A 111 -8.42 15.28 21.26
N ASP A 112 -8.38 14.15 21.99
CA ASP A 112 -7.62 12.96 21.62
C ASP A 112 -8.33 12.22 20.47
N LEU A 113 -8.26 12.80 19.28
CA LEU A 113 -8.98 12.27 18.12
C LEU A 113 -8.52 10.84 17.76
N LYS A 114 -7.27 10.50 18.04
CA LYS A 114 -6.70 9.18 17.75
C LYS A 114 -7.26 8.12 18.69
N GLY A 115 -7.29 8.41 20.00
CA GLY A 115 -7.94 7.58 21.01
C GLY A 115 -9.43 7.44 20.74
N ASP A 116 -10.13 8.57 20.59
CA ASP A 116 -11.58 8.61 20.32
C ASP A 116 -11.94 7.80 19.06
N THR A 117 -11.14 7.90 17.99
CA THR A 117 -11.39 7.13 16.76
C THR A 117 -11.23 5.62 16.98
N ALA A 118 -10.29 5.19 17.82
CA ALA A 118 -10.11 3.78 18.14
C ALA A 118 -11.26 3.25 19.00
N ASP A 119 -11.73 4.05 19.97
CA ASP A 119 -12.87 3.72 20.83
C ASP A 119 -14.18 3.65 20.04
N ASP A 120 -14.43 4.61 19.16
CA ASP A 120 -15.55 4.61 18.24
C ASP A 120 -15.53 3.39 17.33
N ALA A 121 -14.35 3.04 16.77
CA ALA A 121 -14.19 1.84 15.95
C ALA A 121 -14.51 0.57 16.74
N ALA A 122 -14.04 0.47 17.99
CA ALA A 122 -14.32 -0.65 18.88
C ALA A 122 -15.82 -0.75 19.20
N GLU A 123 -16.47 0.37 19.50
CA GLU A 123 -17.90 0.42 19.80
C GLU A 123 -18.73 0.04 18.59
N ASN A 124 -18.40 0.56 17.41
CA ASN A 124 -19.10 0.25 16.18
C ASN A 124 -18.91 -1.21 15.78
N LEU A 125 -17.69 -1.75 15.87
CA LEU A 125 -17.45 -3.19 15.66
C LEU A 125 -18.31 -4.04 16.59
N ARG A 126 -18.40 -3.69 17.88
CA ARG A 126 -19.24 -4.41 18.84
C ARG A 126 -20.72 -4.38 18.48
N LYS A 127 -21.23 -3.30 17.89
CA LYS A 127 -22.64 -3.22 17.46
C LYS A 127 -22.86 -4.13 16.25
N GLU A 128 -22.01 -4.03 15.24
CA GLU A 128 -22.15 -4.77 13.99
C GLU A 128 -21.89 -6.29 14.15
N ALA A 129 -20.97 -6.70 15.03
CA ALA A 129 -20.64 -8.12 15.24
C ALA A 129 -21.59 -8.86 16.21
N LYS A 130 -22.31 -8.15 17.09
CA LYS A 130 -23.22 -8.77 18.09
C LYS A 130 -24.55 -9.23 17.50
N ASP A 131 -24.97 -8.69 16.36
CA ASP A 131 -26.36 -8.80 15.94
C ASP A 131 -26.72 -10.09 15.19
N ASP A 132 -25.77 -10.95 14.78
CA ASP A 132 -26.13 -12.14 13.98
C ASP A 132 -25.11 -13.30 13.94
N THR A 133 -24.05 -13.33 14.75
CA THR A 133 -22.91 -14.23 14.47
C THR A 133 -23.08 -15.71 14.85
N ASP A 134 -24.31 -16.26 14.89
CA ASP A 134 -24.68 -17.68 15.04
C ASP A 134 -23.65 -18.61 15.75
N ASP A 135 -23.29 -18.27 17.00
CA ASP A 135 -22.29 -18.98 17.81
C ASP A 135 -20.87 -19.07 17.18
N ARG A 136 -20.46 -18.10 16.36
CA ARG A 136 -19.08 -17.95 15.87
C ARG A 136 -18.20 -17.28 16.93
N TYR A 137 -18.67 -16.18 17.49
CA TYR A 137 -18.00 -15.41 18.53
C TYR A 137 -18.61 -15.69 19.90
N ASP A 138 -17.81 -15.52 20.95
CA ASP A 138 -18.31 -15.58 22.31
C ASP A 138 -19.21 -14.35 22.60
N GLU A 139 -20.45 -14.61 23.05
CA GLU A 139 -21.46 -13.56 23.29
C GLU A 139 -21.06 -12.61 24.44
N ASP A 140 -20.30 -13.10 25.42
CA ASP A 140 -19.82 -12.34 26.57
C ASP A 140 -18.57 -11.52 26.24
N PHE A 141 -17.74 -11.95 25.29
CA PHE A 141 -16.53 -11.23 24.83
C PHE A 141 -16.84 -9.89 24.17
N SER A 142 -18.07 -9.72 23.68
CA SER A 142 -18.61 -8.45 23.23
C SER A 142 -18.59 -7.34 24.32
N LYS A 143 -18.28 -7.70 25.58
CA LYS A 143 -18.13 -6.81 26.75
C LYS A 143 -16.67 -6.58 27.16
N SER A 144 -15.68 -7.23 26.53
CA SER A 144 -14.28 -7.29 26.99
C SER A 144 -13.22 -6.87 25.97
N ILE A 145 -13.57 -6.14 24.91
CA ILE A 145 -12.55 -5.32 24.22
C ILE A 145 -12.16 -4.25 25.24
N ILE A 146 -11.14 -4.54 26.04
CA ILE A 146 -10.66 -3.67 27.11
C ILE A 146 -9.90 -2.53 26.43
N ASP A 147 -10.35 -1.31 26.70
CA ASP A 147 -9.66 -0.06 26.46
C ASP A 147 -8.55 0.10 27.53
N GLU A 148 -7.38 0.60 27.11
CA GLU A 148 -6.69 1.74 27.71
C GLU A 148 -5.20 1.77 27.30
N ASN A 149 -4.83 2.92 26.74
CA ASN A 149 -3.47 3.45 26.56
C ASN A 149 -2.43 2.93 27.56
N GLU A 150 -1.45 2.15 27.09
CA GLU A 150 -0.02 2.32 27.40
C GLU A 150 0.83 1.31 26.59
N SER A 151 2.05 1.73 26.28
CA SER A 151 3.05 1.00 25.49
C SER A 151 3.38 -0.39 26.06
N ASP A 152 3.09 -1.45 25.32
CA ASP A 152 4.03 -2.52 24.95
C ASP A 152 3.34 -3.87 24.66
N SER A 153 3.80 -4.48 23.58
CA SER A 153 3.72 -5.90 23.22
C SER A 153 2.34 -6.48 22.93
N GLU A 154 2.22 -7.05 21.71
CA GLU A 154 1.27 -7.98 21.09
C GLU A 154 0.26 -8.77 21.97
N ASN A 155 -0.37 -8.15 22.97
CA ASN A 155 -1.51 -8.70 23.67
C ASN A 155 -2.73 -8.44 22.81
N LEU A 156 -3.16 -9.48 22.09
CA LEU A 156 -4.28 -9.52 21.13
C LEU A 156 -5.67 -9.21 21.73
N LYS A 157 -5.77 -8.41 22.79
CA LYS A 157 -7.01 -8.00 23.48
C LYS A 157 -7.46 -6.56 23.15
N TYR A 158 -6.65 -5.80 22.41
CA TYR A 158 -6.85 -4.37 22.11
C TYR A 158 -7.15 -4.10 20.64
N MET A 159 -7.65 -2.90 20.33
CA MET A 159 -7.77 -2.40 18.96
C MET A 159 -6.41 -1.89 18.47
N ASN A 160 -5.81 -2.60 17.53
CA ASN A 160 -4.49 -2.27 17.00
C ASN A 160 -4.65 -1.58 15.64
N LEU A 161 -3.96 -0.46 15.43
CA LEU A 161 -3.95 0.19 14.12
C LEU A 161 -3.26 -0.70 13.08
N VAL A 162 -3.88 -0.87 11.91
CA VAL A 162 -3.27 -1.55 10.77
C VAL A 162 -2.17 -0.65 10.20
N PRO A 163 -0.90 -1.10 10.15
CA PRO A 163 0.18 -0.32 9.53
C PRO A 163 -0.11 0.00 8.07
N GLY A 164 0.38 1.12 7.56
CA GLY A 164 0.17 1.53 6.18
C GLY A 164 1.10 2.66 5.75
N ALA A 165 0.99 3.05 4.48
CA ALA A 165 1.59 4.28 3.99
C ALA A 165 1.04 5.49 4.76
N LYS A 166 1.80 6.60 4.80
CA LYS A 166 1.30 7.83 5.41
C LYS A 166 -0.03 8.27 4.78
N TYR A 167 -0.86 8.95 5.56
CA TYR A 167 -2.17 9.45 5.14
C TYR A 167 -3.19 8.36 4.77
N SER A 168 -2.97 7.11 5.20
CA SER A 168 -3.94 6.03 5.02
C SER A 168 -5.17 6.22 5.89
N GLU A 169 -6.35 5.83 5.38
CA GLU A 169 -7.56 5.70 6.19
C GLU A 169 -7.32 4.72 7.35
N PRO A 170 -7.65 5.09 8.60
CA PRO A 170 -7.48 4.21 9.74
C PRO A 170 -8.30 2.92 9.59
N TRP A 171 -7.59 1.80 9.68
CA TRP A 171 -8.17 0.47 9.85
C TRP A 171 -7.56 -0.12 11.10
N TYR A 172 -8.31 -0.97 11.78
CA TYR A 172 -7.90 -1.60 13.01
C TYR A 172 -8.04 -3.11 12.94
N TYR A 173 -7.32 -3.80 13.81
CA TYR A 173 -7.44 -5.23 14.00
C TYR A 173 -7.43 -5.62 15.46
N THR A 174 -8.15 -6.70 15.76
CA THR A 174 -8.20 -7.30 17.09
C THR A 174 -8.45 -8.79 16.98
N ARG A 175 -8.34 -9.52 18.09
CA ARG A 175 -8.78 -10.92 18.17
C ARG A 175 -10.14 -10.97 18.86
N TYR A 176 -11.13 -11.49 18.15
CA TYR A 176 -12.44 -11.76 18.72
C TYR A 176 -12.46 -13.19 19.28
N GLU A 177 -12.81 -13.37 20.56
CA GLU A 177 -12.87 -14.70 21.17
C GLU A 177 -13.90 -15.58 20.45
N ALA A 178 -13.50 -16.82 20.18
CA ALA A 178 -14.36 -17.81 19.54
C ALA A 178 -15.35 -18.40 20.55
N SER A 179 -16.57 -18.70 20.13
CA SER A 179 -17.55 -19.34 21.02
C SER A 179 -17.09 -20.74 21.45
N GLU A 180 -17.70 -21.26 22.52
CA GLU A 180 -17.49 -22.65 22.93
C GLU A 180 -17.89 -23.63 21.82
N LYS A 181 -18.94 -23.33 21.04
CA LYS A 181 -19.36 -24.15 19.90
C LYS A 181 -18.31 -24.18 18.81
N ALA A 182 -17.81 -23.01 18.37
CA ALA A 182 -16.75 -22.92 17.36
C ALA A 182 -15.49 -23.69 17.77
N CYS A 183 -15.13 -23.63 19.07
CA CYS A 183 -14.04 -24.40 19.63
C CYS A 183 -14.30 -25.92 19.62
N ASN A 184 -15.53 -26.35 19.90
CA ASN A 184 -15.92 -27.76 19.91
C ASN A 184 -15.98 -28.35 18.49
N ASP A 185 -16.38 -27.55 17.50
CA ASP A 185 -16.42 -27.94 16.08
C ASP A 185 -15.01 -27.95 15.45
N GLY A 186 -14.04 -27.32 16.13
CA GLY A 186 -12.65 -27.26 15.71
C GLY A 186 -12.42 -26.31 14.53
N VAL A 187 -13.24 -25.25 14.43
CA VAL A 187 -13.10 -24.20 13.41
C VAL A 187 -11.70 -23.61 13.48
N ASN A 188 -11.04 -23.41 12.33
CA ASN A 188 -9.67 -22.91 12.27
C ASN A 188 -8.67 -23.69 13.15
N GLY A 189 -8.92 -24.99 13.37
CA GLY A 189 -8.09 -25.83 14.24
C GLY A 189 -8.13 -25.45 15.73
N LEU A 190 -9.15 -24.70 16.16
CA LEU A 190 -9.42 -24.43 17.57
C LEU A 190 -9.72 -25.74 18.32
N THR A 191 -9.52 -25.73 19.63
CA THR A 191 -9.81 -26.89 20.49
C THR A 191 -10.61 -26.45 21.71
N ALA A 192 -11.33 -27.36 22.37
CA ALA A 192 -12.07 -27.07 23.60
C ALA A 192 -11.13 -26.91 24.83
N GLY A 193 -11.51 -26.09 25.84
CA GLY A 193 -10.69 -25.79 27.04
C GLY A 193 -10.56 -24.30 27.39
N LYS A 194 -9.81 -23.92 28.43
CA LYS A 194 -9.50 -22.51 28.74
C LYS A 194 -8.16 -22.14 28.12
N ASP A 195 -8.16 -21.34 27.05
CA ASP A 195 -6.94 -20.80 26.42
C ASP A 195 -7.28 -19.40 25.89
N GLU A 196 -6.47 -18.43 26.27
CA GLU A 196 -6.63 -17.01 25.95
C GLU A 196 -6.30 -16.65 24.50
N THR A 197 -5.83 -17.62 23.71
CA THR A 197 -5.51 -17.45 22.28
C THR A 197 -6.65 -17.87 21.34
N LYS A 198 -7.77 -18.38 21.89
CA LYS A 198 -8.91 -18.88 21.12
C LYS A 198 -9.72 -17.75 20.51
N GLY A 199 -9.54 -17.52 19.22
CA GLY A 199 -10.29 -16.47 18.55
C GLY A 199 -9.89 -16.31 17.12
N PHE A 200 -10.60 -15.40 16.47
CA PHE A 200 -10.43 -15.04 15.08
C PHE A 200 -9.88 -13.63 14.98
N ILE A 201 -8.95 -13.41 14.08
CA ILE A 201 -8.52 -12.06 13.74
C ILE A 201 -9.65 -11.37 12.99
N VAL A 202 -10.02 -10.18 13.46
CA VAL A 202 -11.03 -9.33 12.84
C VAL A 202 -10.38 -8.00 12.47
N TYR A 203 -10.57 -7.58 11.22
CA TYR A 203 -10.24 -6.22 10.75
C TYR A 203 -11.50 -5.37 10.72
N THR A 204 -11.41 -4.08 11.04
CA THR A 204 -12.54 -3.15 10.94
C THR A 204 -12.07 -1.75 10.54
N ASP A 205 -12.93 -1.03 9.81
CA ASP A 205 -12.81 0.42 9.67
C ASP A 205 -13.35 1.15 10.91
N THR A 206 -13.28 2.48 10.91
CA THR A 206 -13.78 3.36 11.98
C THR A 206 -15.30 3.31 12.18
N LYS A 207 -16.04 2.79 11.19
CA LYS A 207 -17.51 2.71 11.20
C LYS A 207 -18.01 1.34 11.61
N GLY A 208 -17.13 0.40 11.94
CA GLY A 208 -17.49 -0.97 12.32
C GLY A 208 -17.70 -1.92 11.14
N ASN A 209 -17.41 -1.50 9.90
CA ASN A 209 -17.44 -2.43 8.76
C ASN A 209 -16.27 -3.39 8.90
N TYR A 210 -16.58 -4.62 9.33
CA TYR A 210 -15.58 -5.58 9.75
C TYR A 210 -15.47 -6.80 8.83
N ILE A 211 -14.34 -7.50 8.96
CA ILE A 211 -14.01 -8.73 8.26
C ILE A 211 -13.43 -9.73 9.26
N ASP A 212 -14.04 -10.90 9.38
CA ASP A 212 -13.40 -12.11 9.88
C ASP A 212 -12.30 -12.53 8.89
N ALA A 213 -11.05 -12.30 9.28
CA ALA A 213 -9.90 -12.51 8.43
C ALA A 213 -9.45 -13.98 8.36
N ASP A 214 -9.89 -14.80 9.31
CA ASP A 214 -9.41 -16.17 9.47
C ASP A 214 -10.31 -17.20 8.79
N TYR A 215 -11.49 -16.80 8.30
CA TYR A 215 -12.35 -17.66 7.49
C TYR A 215 -11.81 -17.93 6.08
N ASN A 216 -11.68 -16.89 5.24
CA ASN A 216 -11.45 -17.04 3.80
C ASN A 216 -9.96 -17.25 3.48
N LEU A 217 -9.62 -18.40 2.87
CA LEU A 217 -8.26 -18.74 2.46
C LEU A 217 -7.99 -18.43 0.98
N GLY A 218 -8.98 -17.93 0.26
CA GLY A 218 -8.97 -17.90 -1.20
C GLY A 218 -9.26 -19.30 -1.75
N LYS A 219 -8.57 -19.70 -2.81
CA LYS A 219 -8.72 -21.04 -3.39
C LYS A 219 -7.41 -21.80 -3.35
N ILE A 220 -7.35 -22.85 -2.53
CA ILE A 220 -6.18 -23.71 -2.39
C ILE A 220 -6.56 -25.11 -2.90
N LYS A 221 -6.09 -25.46 -4.09
CA LYS A 221 -6.25 -26.80 -4.66
C LYS A 221 -5.24 -27.75 -4.02
N VAL A 222 -5.73 -28.69 -3.23
CA VAL A 222 -4.94 -29.72 -2.55
C VAL A 222 -4.99 -30.99 -3.38
N GLY A 223 -3.84 -31.45 -3.86
CA GLY A 223 -3.70 -32.77 -4.48
C GLY A 223 -3.27 -33.81 -3.46
N THR A 224 -3.82 -35.00 -3.56
CA THR A 224 -3.56 -36.13 -2.66
C THR A 224 -3.14 -37.36 -3.43
N THR A 225 -2.79 -38.42 -2.72
CA THR A 225 -2.49 -39.73 -3.30
C THR A 225 -3.68 -40.39 -4.01
N LYS A 226 -4.93 -39.93 -3.79
CA LYS A 226 -6.13 -40.54 -4.36
C LYS A 226 -6.91 -39.59 -5.29
N ASP A 227 -6.96 -38.30 -4.97
CA ASP A 227 -7.80 -37.29 -5.64
C ASP A 227 -7.29 -35.85 -5.41
N SER A 228 -8.12 -34.85 -5.67
CA SER A 228 -7.82 -33.45 -5.37
C SER A 228 -9.08 -32.70 -4.95
N VAL A 229 -8.94 -31.76 -4.00
CA VAL A 229 -10.04 -30.96 -3.47
C VAL A 229 -9.64 -29.48 -3.41
N ASN A 230 -10.62 -28.57 -3.51
CA ASN A 230 -10.37 -27.14 -3.27
C ASN A 230 -10.72 -26.84 -1.82
N VAL A 231 -9.72 -26.40 -1.07
CA VAL A 231 -9.88 -25.85 0.27
C VAL A 231 -10.01 -24.34 0.13
N GLU A 232 -11.12 -23.79 0.59
CA GLU A 232 -11.45 -22.37 0.39
C GLU A 232 -11.55 -21.58 1.71
N ASN A 233 -11.78 -22.29 2.81
CA ASN A 233 -11.94 -21.68 4.12
C ASN A 233 -11.50 -22.61 5.28
N THR A 234 -11.48 -22.05 6.50
CA THR A 234 -11.09 -22.72 7.75
C THR A 234 -12.25 -23.27 8.58
N ASN A 235 -13.50 -23.07 8.13
CA ASN A 235 -14.72 -23.57 8.80
C ASN A 235 -15.07 -24.98 8.35
N ASP A 236 -14.90 -25.24 7.06
CA ASP A 236 -15.35 -26.46 6.41
C ASP A 236 -14.35 -27.61 6.60
N SER A 237 -14.89 -28.82 6.51
CA SER A 237 -14.13 -30.06 6.36
C SER A 237 -14.34 -30.59 4.95
N TYR A 238 -13.36 -31.33 4.43
CA TYR A 238 -13.34 -31.73 3.02
C TYR A 238 -13.12 -33.23 2.88
N ASP A 239 -13.88 -33.84 1.96
CA ASP A 239 -13.82 -35.25 1.64
C ASP A 239 -12.54 -35.57 0.84
N LEU A 240 -11.89 -36.69 1.16
CA LEU A 240 -10.74 -37.20 0.42
C LEU A 240 -10.82 -38.71 0.26
N GLY A 241 -10.57 -39.20 -0.96
CA GLY A 241 -10.41 -40.61 -1.24
C GLY A 241 -11.64 -41.46 -0.91
N GLY A 242 -12.84 -40.86 -0.83
CA GLY A 242 -14.08 -41.54 -0.41
C GLY A 242 -14.30 -41.56 1.10
N VAL A 243 -13.51 -40.81 1.87
CA VAL A 243 -13.68 -40.57 3.30
C VAL A 243 -14.21 -39.15 3.50
N ASP A 244 -15.35 -39.04 4.15
CA ASP A 244 -16.02 -37.76 4.39
C ASP A 244 -15.32 -36.95 5.50
N ASP A 245 -15.30 -35.61 5.36
CA ASP A 245 -14.89 -34.63 6.39
C ASP A 245 -13.50 -34.84 7.01
N VAL A 246 -12.51 -35.27 6.22
CA VAL A 246 -11.20 -35.70 6.75
C VAL A 246 -10.11 -34.63 6.64
N LEU A 247 -10.17 -33.73 5.66
CA LEU A 247 -9.20 -32.64 5.51
C LEU A 247 -9.74 -31.37 6.16
N LYS A 248 -8.90 -30.71 6.97
CA LYS A 248 -9.19 -29.41 7.59
C LYS A 248 -8.07 -28.41 7.35
N ALA A 249 -8.39 -27.13 7.44
CA ALA A 249 -7.45 -26.04 7.28
C ALA A 249 -7.41 -25.13 8.52
N LYS A 250 -6.24 -24.56 8.76
CA LYS A 250 -5.98 -23.57 9.79
C LYS A 250 -5.13 -22.44 9.22
N VAL A 251 -5.40 -21.21 9.63
CA VAL A 251 -4.56 -20.03 9.37
C VAL A 251 -4.24 -19.33 10.70
N GLU A 252 -2.98 -18.94 10.84
CA GLU A 252 -2.47 -18.23 12.02
C GLU A 252 -1.76 -16.97 11.56
N GLN A 253 -2.24 -15.80 11.97
CA GLN A 253 -1.56 -14.53 11.71
C GLN A 253 -0.21 -14.50 12.43
N THR A 254 0.83 -14.20 11.66
CA THR A 254 2.18 -13.91 12.19
C THR A 254 2.34 -12.41 12.43
N ALA A 255 1.99 -11.58 11.45
CA ALA A 255 2.00 -10.13 11.59
C ALA A 255 1.09 -9.45 10.55
N VAL A 256 0.53 -8.28 10.91
CA VAL A 256 -0.06 -7.38 9.93
C VAL A 256 1.07 -6.56 9.32
N LEU A 257 1.25 -6.63 8.00
CA LEU A 257 2.40 -6.04 7.33
C LEU A 257 2.12 -4.59 6.96
N THR A 258 1.05 -4.37 6.21
CA THR A 258 0.70 -3.05 5.66
C THR A 258 -0.72 -3.06 5.09
N GLN A 259 -1.16 -1.94 4.54
CA GLN A 259 -2.41 -1.80 3.79
C GLN A 259 -2.25 -0.86 2.60
N ASP A 260 -3.12 -1.04 1.62
CA ASP A 260 -3.41 -0.05 0.58
C ASP A 260 -4.89 0.37 0.67
N LYS A 261 -5.37 1.12 -0.32
CA LYS A 261 -6.77 1.58 -0.36
C LYS A 261 -7.80 0.43 -0.26
N ASP A 262 -7.52 -0.69 -0.90
CA ASP A 262 -8.50 -1.76 -1.15
C ASP A 262 -8.20 -3.04 -0.35
N TYR A 263 -6.97 -3.19 0.14
CA TYR A 263 -6.46 -4.44 0.72
C TYR A 263 -5.65 -4.23 1.99
N ILE A 264 -5.72 -5.24 2.86
CA ILE A 264 -4.82 -5.44 4.00
C ILE A 264 -3.89 -6.61 3.67
N TYR A 265 -2.62 -6.49 4.03
CA TYR A 265 -1.59 -7.49 3.80
C TYR A 265 -1.11 -8.03 5.13
N ARG A 266 -1.17 -9.35 5.32
CA ARG A 266 -0.65 -10.01 6.52
C ARG A 266 0.29 -11.15 6.16
N ALA A 267 1.32 -11.35 6.98
CA ALA A 267 2.05 -12.60 7.03
C ALA A 267 1.27 -13.58 7.90
N ALA A 268 1.12 -14.81 7.43
CA ALA A 268 0.40 -15.85 8.14
C ALA A 268 1.00 -17.23 7.84
N LYS A 269 0.61 -18.21 8.64
CA LYS A 269 0.93 -19.61 8.45
C LYS A 269 -0.35 -20.37 8.14
N VAL A 270 -0.37 -21.10 7.03
CA VAL A 270 -1.47 -22.00 6.67
C VAL A 270 -1.06 -23.43 6.98
N THR A 271 -1.93 -24.18 7.65
CA THR A 271 -1.74 -25.60 7.93
C THR A 271 -2.94 -26.39 7.43
N LEU A 272 -2.67 -27.43 6.64
CA LEU A 272 -3.64 -28.40 6.15
C LEU A 272 -3.39 -29.72 6.86
N THR A 273 -4.43 -30.33 7.41
CA THR A 273 -4.32 -31.58 8.18
C THR A 273 -5.37 -32.58 7.75
N ILE A 274 -4.94 -33.79 7.42
CA ILE A 274 -5.80 -34.97 7.27
C ILE A 274 -6.01 -35.57 8.67
N ASP A 275 -7.22 -35.43 9.22
CA ASP A 275 -7.58 -36.06 10.50
C ASP A 275 -7.76 -37.57 10.34
N ALA A 276 -6.67 -38.30 10.56
CA ALA A 276 -6.64 -39.74 10.48
C ALA A 276 -7.52 -40.46 11.54
N ALA A 277 -8.08 -39.76 12.52
CA ALA A 277 -9.04 -40.32 13.48
C ALA A 277 -10.47 -40.41 12.91
N ALA A 278 -10.83 -39.51 11.98
CA ALA A 278 -12.12 -39.49 11.27
C ALA A 278 -12.20 -40.55 10.15
N ALA A 279 -11.05 -40.98 9.60
CA ALA A 279 -11.00 -41.94 8.51
C ALA A 279 -11.37 -43.39 8.90
N HIS A 280 -12.30 -44.02 8.16
CA HIS A 280 -12.62 -45.45 8.33
C HIS A 280 -11.39 -46.35 8.03
N LYS A 281 -11.21 -47.38 8.89
CA LYS A 281 -9.98 -48.20 9.05
C LYS A 281 -9.34 -48.84 7.80
N ALA A 282 -10.00 -48.90 6.65
CA ALA A 282 -9.53 -49.69 5.50
C ALA A 282 -8.77 -48.89 4.42
N GLU A 283 -8.81 -47.55 4.45
CA GLU A 283 -8.17 -46.68 3.43
C GLU A 283 -7.17 -45.67 4.03
N LYS A 284 -6.89 -45.80 5.33
CA LYS A 284 -6.19 -44.83 6.19
C LYS A 284 -4.67 -44.67 5.95
N ASP A 285 -4.00 -45.68 5.41
CA ASP A 285 -2.53 -45.72 5.40
C ASP A 285 -1.90 -45.07 4.16
N ASP A 286 -2.67 -44.84 3.09
CA ASP A 286 -2.15 -44.29 1.84
C ASP A 286 -2.49 -42.80 1.65
N LEU A 287 -3.40 -42.20 2.44
CA LEU A 287 -3.81 -40.82 2.27
C LEU A 287 -2.72 -39.85 2.73
N ALA A 288 -2.21 -39.08 1.77
CA ALA A 288 -1.23 -38.03 1.99
C ALA A 288 -1.51 -36.89 1.01
N ILE A 289 -1.24 -35.67 1.46
CA ILE A 289 -1.19 -34.47 0.63
C ILE A 289 0.12 -34.55 -0.18
N THR A 290 0.00 -34.45 -1.50
CA THR A 290 1.12 -34.60 -2.43
C THR A 290 1.44 -33.33 -3.20
N SER A 291 0.50 -32.37 -3.27
CA SER A 291 0.73 -31.10 -3.96
C SER A 291 -0.18 -29.99 -3.45
N ILE A 292 0.31 -28.75 -3.50
CA ILE A 292 -0.47 -27.54 -3.26
C ILE A 292 -0.51 -26.73 -4.55
N ASN A 293 -1.72 -26.44 -5.04
CA ASN A 293 -1.96 -25.69 -6.28
C ASN A 293 -1.14 -26.19 -7.49
N GLY A 294 -0.92 -27.51 -7.55
CA GLY A 294 -0.16 -28.16 -8.63
C GLY A 294 1.35 -28.24 -8.41
N VAL A 295 1.89 -27.60 -7.38
CA VAL A 295 3.30 -27.74 -6.97
C VAL A 295 3.44 -28.99 -6.10
N GLU A 296 4.29 -29.93 -6.53
CA GLU A 296 4.56 -31.18 -5.81
C GLU A 296 5.36 -30.94 -4.52
N ILE A 297 4.97 -31.63 -3.45
CA ILE A 297 5.67 -31.60 -2.17
C ILE A 297 6.83 -32.59 -2.21
N ASN A 298 8.05 -32.06 -2.18
CA ASN A 298 9.29 -32.83 -2.21
C ASN A 298 10.48 -31.96 -1.75
N ASP A 299 11.69 -32.53 -1.72
CA ASP A 299 12.92 -31.86 -1.27
C ASP A 299 13.27 -30.56 -2.06
N LYS A 300 12.68 -30.34 -3.24
CA LYS A 300 12.88 -29.12 -4.04
C LYS A 300 11.87 -28.02 -3.72
N ALA A 301 10.80 -28.34 -3.00
CA ALA A 301 9.77 -27.39 -2.57
C ALA A 301 9.75 -27.23 -1.03
N PRO A 302 10.87 -26.81 -0.39
CA PRO A 302 10.97 -26.70 1.06
C PRO A 302 10.03 -25.65 1.68
N ALA A 303 9.40 -24.77 0.90
CA ALA A 303 8.39 -23.85 1.44
C ALA A 303 7.07 -24.55 1.78
N LEU A 304 6.86 -25.78 1.27
CA LEU A 304 5.73 -26.64 1.59
C LEU A 304 6.19 -27.73 2.58
N ASP A 305 6.23 -27.38 3.87
CA ASP A 305 6.73 -28.27 4.90
C ASP A 305 5.73 -29.40 5.17
N SER A 306 6.20 -30.65 5.09
CA SER A 306 5.36 -31.83 5.19
C SER A 306 5.77 -32.70 6.36
N SER A 307 4.78 -33.09 7.17
CA SER A 307 4.96 -33.94 8.34
C SER A 307 3.87 -35.01 8.44
N ASP A 308 4.00 -35.89 9.43
CA ASP A 308 3.13 -37.07 9.64
C ASP A 308 2.88 -37.88 8.36
N ALA A 309 3.97 -38.22 7.65
CA ALA A 309 3.94 -38.95 6.39
C ALA A 309 3.05 -38.30 5.30
N GLY A 310 3.01 -36.96 5.26
CA GLY A 310 2.24 -36.20 4.29
C GLY A 310 0.81 -35.87 4.71
N LYS A 311 0.42 -36.19 5.95
CA LYS A 311 -0.92 -35.86 6.46
C LYS A 311 -1.05 -34.42 6.92
N THR A 312 0.06 -33.80 7.32
CA THR A 312 0.09 -32.39 7.67
C THR A 312 1.03 -31.66 6.72
N VAL A 313 0.54 -30.57 6.14
CA VAL A 313 1.34 -29.67 5.31
C VAL A 313 1.18 -28.25 5.81
N THR A 314 2.29 -27.58 6.06
CA THR A 314 2.34 -26.22 6.58
C THR A 314 3.19 -25.35 5.65
N PHE A 315 2.75 -24.12 5.42
CA PHE A 315 3.48 -23.17 4.59
C PHE A 315 3.19 -21.74 5.03
N ASP A 316 4.23 -20.91 4.99
CA ASP A 316 4.14 -19.49 5.29
C ASP A 316 3.65 -18.73 4.07
N VAL A 317 2.80 -17.74 4.30
CA VAL A 317 2.09 -17.01 3.25
C VAL A 317 2.06 -15.51 3.54
N VAL A 318 1.97 -14.72 2.47
CA VAL A 318 1.37 -13.39 2.54
C VAL A 318 -0.06 -13.50 2.02
N GLN A 319 -1.03 -13.08 2.84
CA GLN A 319 -2.42 -12.95 2.40
C GLN A 319 -2.71 -11.50 2.02
N LYS A 320 -3.24 -11.31 0.80
CA LYS A 320 -3.84 -10.06 0.34
C LYS A 320 -5.34 -10.16 0.54
N ILE A 321 -5.86 -9.43 1.53
CA ILE A 321 -7.23 -9.55 2.03
C ILE A 321 -8.01 -8.32 1.62
N SER A 322 -9.11 -8.49 0.88
CA SER A 322 -9.95 -7.35 0.48
C SER A 322 -10.63 -6.72 1.68
N LYS A 323 -10.59 -5.39 1.76
CA LYS A 323 -11.38 -4.59 2.71
C LYS A 323 -12.88 -4.59 2.39
N ALA A 324 -13.26 -4.97 1.18
CA ALA A 324 -14.66 -5.15 0.82
C ALA A 324 -15.20 -6.47 1.40
N GLN A 325 -16.38 -6.41 2.02
CA GLN A 325 -17.07 -7.59 2.53
C GLN A 325 -17.66 -8.43 1.40
N ASN A 326 -17.70 -9.75 1.62
CA ASN A 326 -18.49 -10.65 0.80
C ASN A 326 -19.99 -10.36 0.97
N SER A 327 -20.80 -10.69 -0.04
CA SER A 327 -22.25 -10.61 0.07
C SER A 327 -22.83 -11.70 0.97
N ASP A 328 -22.14 -12.84 1.03
CA ASP A 328 -22.49 -13.96 1.88
C ASP A 328 -21.84 -13.79 3.26
N GLU A 329 -22.34 -14.53 4.22
CA GLU A 329 -21.87 -14.56 5.60
C GLU A 329 -21.46 -15.98 5.98
N ILE A 330 -20.64 -16.09 7.02
CA ILE A 330 -20.30 -17.37 7.65
C ILE A 330 -20.75 -17.33 9.10
N ASP A 331 -21.72 -18.16 9.47
CA ASP A 331 -22.31 -18.14 10.81
C ASP A 331 -22.66 -16.68 11.20
N GLY A 332 -23.31 -15.97 10.27
CA GLY A 332 -23.66 -14.54 10.32
C GLY A 332 -22.52 -13.53 10.43
N ALA A 333 -21.26 -13.96 10.44
CA ALA A 333 -20.11 -13.07 10.40
C ALA A 333 -19.76 -12.64 8.97
N LYS A 334 -19.35 -11.37 8.83
CA LYS A 334 -18.85 -10.80 7.59
C LYS A 334 -17.41 -11.22 7.37
N TYR A 335 -17.06 -11.59 6.14
CA TYR A 335 -15.70 -11.96 5.76
C TYR A 335 -15.29 -11.27 4.46
N ALA A 336 -13.99 -11.33 4.13
CA ALA A 336 -13.45 -10.65 2.96
C ALA A 336 -14.05 -11.19 1.65
N LYS A 337 -14.40 -10.28 0.73
CA LYS A 337 -14.89 -10.60 -0.61
C LYS A 337 -13.92 -11.46 -1.41
N SER A 338 -12.62 -11.23 -1.22
CA SER A 338 -11.57 -12.02 -1.85
C SER A 338 -10.33 -12.04 -0.97
N VAL A 339 -9.69 -13.22 -0.93
CA VAL A 339 -8.36 -13.42 -0.35
C VAL A 339 -7.49 -14.10 -1.40
N ASN A 340 -6.29 -13.57 -1.62
CA ASN A 340 -5.25 -14.25 -2.36
C ASN A 340 -4.15 -14.65 -1.37
N THR A 341 -3.81 -15.94 -1.35
CA THR A 341 -2.85 -16.54 -0.42
C THR A 341 -1.57 -16.88 -1.18
N TYR A 342 -0.57 -16.01 -1.08
CA TYR A 342 0.72 -16.13 -1.77
C TYR A 342 1.71 -16.88 -0.90
N VAL A 343 2.16 -18.06 -1.34
CA VAL A 343 3.19 -18.82 -0.63
C VAL A 343 4.53 -18.09 -0.73
N ILE A 344 5.24 -17.98 0.39
CA ILE A 344 6.54 -17.32 0.46
C ILE A 344 7.59 -18.24 -0.17
N SER A 345 7.69 -18.18 -1.50
CA SER A 345 8.41 -19.12 -2.34
C SER A 345 8.52 -18.60 -3.77
N ASN A 346 9.33 -19.29 -4.59
CA ASN A 346 9.29 -19.16 -6.05
C ASN A 346 8.10 -19.95 -6.64
N ASP A 347 7.93 -19.92 -7.96
CA ASP A 347 6.80 -20.55 -8.68
C ASP A 347 6.74 -22.08 -8.61
N ASP A 348 7.82 -22.72 -8.16
CA ASP A 348 7.95 -24.17 -7.98
C ASP A 348 7.95 -24.60 -6.51
N GLY A 349 7.64 -23.69 -5.57
CA GLY A 349 7.65 -23.94 -4.13
C GLY A 349 9.04 -23.97 -3.50
N SER A 350 10.11 -23.70 -4.27
CA SER A 350 11.44 -23.49 -3.69
C SER A 350 11.47 -22.22 -2.85
N ALA A 351 12.27 -22.23 -1.77
CA ALA A 351 12.47 -21.04 -0.95
C ALA A 351 13.08 -19.91 -1.80
N ASN A 352 12.49 -18.72 -1.74
CA ASN A 352 13.09 -17.54 -2.37
C ASN A 352 14.23 -16.98 -1.48
N SER A 353 14.96 -15.98 -1.99
CA SER A 353 16.14 -15.40 -1.33
C SER A 353 15.87 -14.83 0.07
N ASP A 354 14.61 -14.50 0.39
CA ASP A 354 14.18 -13.88 1.66
C ASP A 354 13.17 -14.72 2.44
N TYR A 355 13.14 -16.03 2.21
CA TYR A 355 12.28 -16.93 2.97
C TYR A 355 12.43 -16.75 4.50
N GLU A 356 13.62 -16.39 4.97
CA GLU A 356 13.90 -16.11 6.39
C GLU A 356 13.37 -14.75 6.89
N LEU A 357 13.15 -13.75 6.02
CA LEU A 357 12.63 -12.43 6.41
C LEU A 357 11.24 -12.55 7.01
N PHE A 358 10.42 -13.42 6.43
CA PHE A 358 9.02 -13.60 6.81
C PHE A 358 8.84 -14.63 7.94
N LYS A 359 9.92 -15.15 8.51
CA LYS A 359 9.85 -15.97 9.72
C LYS A 359 9.78 -15.11 10.98
N ASP A 360 9.21 -15.72 12.01
CA ASP A 360 9.02 -15.11 13.33
C ASP A 360 10.34 -14.51 13.89
N GLY A 361 10.26 -13.29 14.43
CA GLY A 361 11.38 -12.51 14.97
C GLY A 361 12.06 -11.51 14.02
N ASN A 362 11.96 -11.66 12.69
CA ASN A 362 12.53 -10.70 11.71
C ASN A 362 11.52 -9.63 11.26
N LEU A 363 10.22 -9.98 11.28
CA LEU A 363 9.14 -9.07 10.91
C LEU A 363 9.05 -7.83 11.81
N SER A 364 9.40 -7.95 13.10
CA SER A 364 9.37 -6.83 14.05
C SER A 364 10.39 -5.72 13.76
N LYS A 365 11.39 -6.00 12.92
CA LYS A 365 12.45 -5.04 12.53
C LYS A 365 12.26 -4.49 11.11
N THR A 366 11.22 -4.96 10.42
CA THR A 366 10.99 -4.68 9.00
C THR A 366 9.68 -3.94 8.85
N LYS A 367 9.72 -2.81 8.14
CA LYS A 367 8.53 -2.06 7.77
C LYS A 367 8.07 -2.49 6.39
N PHE A 368 6.77 -2.35 6.13
CA PHE A 368 6.18 -2.72 4.85
C PHE A 368 5.30 -1.61 4.29
N THR A 369 5.31 -1.48 2.97
CA THR A 369 4.45 -0.58 2.20
C THR A 369 4.03 -1.27 0.90
N VAL A 370 3.11 -0.67 0.14
CA VAL A 370 2.67 -1.17 -1.16
C VAL A 370 2.95 -0.12 -2.21
N VAL A 371 3.66 -0.50 -3.27
CA VAL A 371 3.98 0.40 -4.37
C VAL A 371 3.65 -0.27 -5.68
N ASN A 372 2.79 0.35 -6.50
CA ASN A 372 2.39 -0.18 -7.81
C ASN A 372 1.87 -1.63 -7.75
N GLY A 373 1.21 -2.00 -6.65
CA GLY A 373 0.69 -3.35 -6.41
C GLY A 373 1.73 -4.40 -5.97
N LYS A 374 3.00 -4.00 -5.81
CA LYS A 374 4.04 -4.83 -5.19
C LYS A 374 4.09 -4.55 -3.68
N LEU A 375 4.35 -5.60 -2.90
CA LEU A 375 4.68 -5.44 -1.49
C LEU A 375 6.14 -5.00 -1.39
N VAL A 376 6.46 -3.97 -0.60
CA VAL A 376 7.84 -3.51 -0.41
C VAL A 376 8.19 -3.68 1.06
N ALA A 377 9.23 -4.47 1.34
CA ALA A 377 9.83 -4.55 2.67
C ALA A 377 11.02 -3.59 2.74
N TYR A 378 11.16 -2.88 3.85
CA TYR A 378 12.29 -2.01 4.08
C TYR A 378 12.68 -1.94 5.55
N SER A 379 13.96 -1.70 5.80
CA SER A 379 14.47 -1.46 7.15
C SER A 379 15.57 -0.41 7.10
N THR A 380 15.76 0.26 8.23
CA THR A 380 16.84 1.24 8.42
C THR A 380 17.72 0.71 9.53
N ASP A 381 18.97 0.38 9.23
CA ASP A 381 19.91 -0.17 10.20
C ASP A 381 21.06 0.82 10.44
N TYR A 382 21.33 1.08 11.71
CA TYR A 382 22.49 1.85 12.17
C TYR A 382 23.46 1.01 13.01
N SER A 383 23.17 -0.27 13.19
CA SER A 383 23.87 -1.16 14.12
C SER A 383 24.91 -2.08 13.47
N SER A 384 24.94 -2.20 12.14
CA SER A 384 25.86 -3.10 11.44
C SER A 384 27.11 -2.39 10.89
N ASN A 385 28.23 -3.13 10.90
CA ASN A 385 29.51 -2.71 10.31
C ASN A 385 29.50 -2.72 8.77
N ASP A 386 28.36 -3.07 8.15
CA ASP A 386 28.09 -2.94 6.72
C ASP A 386 27.47 -1.55 6.53
N ASN A 387 28.12 -0.67 5.77
CA ASN A 387 27.76 0.75 5.62
C ASN A 387 26.39 1.03 4.94
N LYS A 388 25.38 0.15 5.05
CA LYS A 388 24.04 0.37 4.51
C LYS A 388 23.16 1.00 5.58
N LYS A 389 22.44 2.07 5.25
CA LYS A 389 21.57 2.81 6.20
C LYS A 389 20.09 2.62 5.91
N VAL A 390 19.74 2.21 4.69
CA VAL A 390 18.41 1.70 4.32
C VAL A 390 18.55 0.49 3.40
N THR A 391 17.73 -0.52 3.63
CA THR A 391 17.52 -1.64 2.71
C THR A 391 16.06 -1.67 2.28
N ALA A 392 15.82 -1.90 1.00
CA ALA A 392 14.48 -2.04 0.44
C ALA A 392 14.46 -3.18 -0.58
N ARG A 393 13.35 -3.93 -0.61
CA ARG A 393 13.10 -4.95 -1.61
C ARG A 393 11.61 -5.02 -1.94
N ALA A 394 11.31 -5.12 -3.23
CA ALA A 394 9.95 -5.31 -3.71
C ALA A 394 9.65 -6.80 -3.95
N TYR A 395 8.40 -7.19 -3.73
CA TYR A 395 7.87 -8.52 -4.01
C TYR A 395 6.68 -8.39 -4.95
N SER A 396 6.84 -8.94 -6.14
CA SER A 396 5.77 -9.07 -7.11
C SER A 396 4.85 -10.22 -6.69
N LEU A 397 3.57 -9.92 -6.47
CA LEU A 397 2.55 -10.90 -6.08
C LEU A 397 2.07 -11.64 -7.35
N LYS A 398 2.63 -12.83 -7.63
CA LYS A 398 2.44 -13.54 -8.90
C LYS A 398 1.62 -14.81 -8.76
N THR A 399 1.17 -15.33 -9.90
CA THR A 399 0.53 -16.65 -9.99
C THR A 399 0.97 -17.40 -11.24
N SER A 400 1.18 -18.71 -11.10
CA SER A 400 1.50 -19.64 -12.19
C SER A 400 0.70 -20.92 -11.99
N GLY A 401 -0.14 -21.30 -12.96
CA GLY A 401 -0.92 -22.54 -12.88
C GLY A 401 -1.91 -22.63 -11.70
N GLY A 402 -2.25 -21.49 -11.06
CA GLY A 402 -3.05 -21.44 -9.83
C GLY A 402 -2.23 -21.44 -8.54
N TYR A 403 -0.91 -21.62 -8.61
CA TYR A 403 0.01 -21.42 -7.49
C TYR A 403 0.32 -19.93 -7.35
N TYR A 404 -0.01 -19.35 -6.20
CA TYR A 404 0.26 -17.95 -5.88
C TYR A 404 1.54 -17.86 -5.07
N TYR A 405 2.47 -16.98 -5.46
CA TYR A 405 3.81 -16.93 -4.89
C TYR A 405 4.38 -15.51 -4.86
N LEU A 406 5.43 -15.31 -4.06
CA LEU A 406 6.15 -14.04 -3.93
C LEU A 406 7.43 -14.06 -4.76
N ASP A 407 7.43 -13.33 -5.87
CA ASP A 407 8.61 -13.14 -6.69
C ASP A 407 9.41 -11.95 -6.15
N ALA A 408 10.54 -12.25 -5.50
CA ALA A 408 11.41 -11.24 -4.91
C ALA A 408 12.27 -10.58 -5.99
N GLU A 409 12.22 -9.25 -6.06
CA GLU A 409 13.15 -8.46 -6.86
C GLU A 409 14.52 -8.38 -6.16
N ASP A 410 15.52 -7.80 -6.82
CA ASP A 410 16.84 -7.60 -6.22
C ASP A 410 16.76 -6.62 -5.02
N GLU A 411 17.56 -6.89 -3.99
CA GLU A 411 17.67 -6.00 -2.83
C GLU A 411 18.45 -4.74 -3.19
N SER A 412 17.88 -3.59 -2.84
CA SER A 412 18.56 -2.31 -2.92
C SER A 412 19.00 -1.87 -1.52
N GLY A 413 20.30 -1.66 -1.33
CA GLY A 413 20.88 -1.22 -0.06
C GLY A 413 21.70 0.05 -0.24
N GLU A 414 21.31 1.10 0.45
CA GLU A 414 21.78 2.47 0.20
C GLU A 414 22.16 3.23 1.47
N ASP A 415 22.97 4.27 1.31
CA ASP A 415 23.21 5.28 2.34
C ASP A 415 21.99 6.23 2.48
N CYS A 416 21.76 6.77 3.67
CA CYS A 416 20.85 7.88 3.91
C CYS A 416 21.41 8.82 5.00
N GLU A 417 20.89 10.03 5.11
CA GLU A 417 21.18 10.92 6.22
C GLU A 417 20.41 10.49 7.47
N LYS A 418 20.83 11.05 8.61
CA LYS A 418 20.20 10.84 9.90
C LYS A 418 20.30 12.10 10.73
N ASN A 419 19.27 12.37 11.51
CA ASN A 419 19.25 13.50 12.42
C ASN A 419 20.13 13.27 13.66
N LYS A 420 20.17 14.28 14.54
CA LYS A 420 20.94 14.28 15.80
C LYS A 420 20.60 13.10 16.72
N ASP A 421 19.37 12.59 16.67
CA ASP A 421 18.89 11.45 17.46
C ASP A 421 19.14 10.09 16.77
N GLY A 422 19.70 10.11 15.57
CA GLY A 422 20.02 8.92 14.79
C GLY A 422 18.83 8.30 14.06
N VAL A 423 17.74 9.06 13.88
CA VAL A 423 16.60 8.66 13.05
C VAL A 423 16.98 8.83 11.58
N ALA A 424 16.74 7.81 10.76
CA ALA A 424 17.00 7.88 9.33
C ALA A 424 16.05 8.84 8.61
N ALA A 425 16.59 9.63 7.69
CA ALA A 425 15.82 10.45 6.75
C ALA A 425 15.16 9.60 5.66
N VAL A 426 14.35 8.62 6.06
CA VAL A 426 13.63 7.69 5.18
C VAL A 426 12.15 7.72 5.51
N GLN A 427 11.30 7.98 4.52
CA GLN A 427 9.86 8.13 4.70
C GLN A 427 9.08 7.44 3.58
N THR A 428 7.83 7.08 3.84
CA THR A 428 6.85 6.73 2.79
C THR A 428 6.06 7.97 2.37
N ASP A 429 5.69 8.06 1.09
CA ASP A 429 4.67 9.00 0.62
C ASP A 429 3.25 8.41 0.67
N VAL A 430 2.25 9.18 0.28
CA VAL A 430 0.83 8.76 0.27
C VAL A 430 0.55 7.56 -0.65
N ASP A 431 1.37 7.37 -1.68
CA ASP A 431 1.28 6.26 -2.63
C ASP A 431 2.17 5.07 -2.21
N GLY A 432 2.79 5.16 -1.03
CA GLY A 432 3.64 4.13 -0.44
C GLY A 432 5.08 4.10 -0.96
N ASN A 433 5.48 4.97 -1.88
CA ASN A 433 6.87 5.01 -2.36
C ASN A 433 7.81 5.40 -1.21
N LEU A 434 9.05 4.88 -1.24
CA LEU A 434 10.05 5.27 -0.26
C LEU A 434 10.85 6.46 -0.76
N TRP A 435 11.21 7.34 0.16
CA TRP A 435 12.02 8.52 -0.08
C TRP A 435 13.17 8.54 0.91
N ARG A 436 14.36 8.89 0.42
CA ARG A 436 15.55 9.06 1.28
C ARG A 436 16.30 10.33 0.95
N LEU A 437 16.99 10.87 1.95
CA LEU A 437 17.94 11.96 1.81
C LEU A 437 19.37 11.40 1.89
N ASP A 438 20.27 11.82 1.00
CA ASP A 438 21.70 11.43 1.04
C ASP A 438 22.56 12.43 0.24
N GLY A 439 23.63 12.96 0.85
CA GLY A 439 24.62 13.80 0.16
C GLY A 439 24.04 15.09 -0.44
N GLY A 440 22.99 15.63 0.20
CA GLY A 440 22.21 16.78 -0.29
C GLY A 440 21.40 16.46 -1.54
N TYR A 441 20.93 15.24 -1.69
CA TYR A 441 19.96 14.84 -2.71
C TYR A 441 18.82 14.05 -2.10
N ILE A 442 17.61 14.26 -2.63
CA ILE A 442 16.45 13.44 -2.30
C ILE A 442 16.28 12.38 -3.40
N TYR A 443 16.13 11.12 -2.98
CA TYR A 443 15.92 9.98 -3.84
C TYR A 443 14.55 9.34 -3.60
N LYS A 444 14.01 8.69 -4.62
CA LYS A 444 12.75 7.95 -4.59
C LYS A 444 12.99 6.48 -4.96
N PHE A 445 12.31 5.58 -4.29
CA PHE A 445 12.20 4.16 -4.65
C PHE A 445 10.73 3.83 -4.89
N ASP A 446 10.43 3.31 -6.08
CA ASP A 446 9.07 3.11 -6.60
C ASP A 446 8.69 1.62 -6.77
N GLY A 447 9.41 0.72 -6.10
CA GLY A 447 9.22 -0.73 -6.19
C GLY A 447 9.98 -1.40 -7.34
N THR A 448 10.93 -0.69 -7.94
CA THR A 448 11.99 -1.24 -8.80
C THR A 448 13.24 -1.60 -7.98
N ASP A 449 14.34 -1.97 -8.61
CA ASP A 449 15.64 -2.27 -7.97
C ASP A 449 16.53 -1.01 -7.78
N ASP A 450 16.12 0.13 -8.34
CA ASP A 450 16.89 1.38 -8.37
C ASP A 450 16.28 2.50 -7.52
N TRP A 451 17.13 3.42 -7.03
CA TRP A 451 16.71 4.68 -6.39
C TRP A 451 16.91 5.86 -7.35
N ASP A 452 15.81 6.48 -7.75
CA ASP A 452 15.81 7.63 -8.63
C ASP A 452 16.17 8.90 -7.87
N LYS A 453 17.17 9.63 -8.36
CA LYS A 453 17.52 10.95 -7.84
C LYS A 453 16.50 11.97 -8.33
N VAL A 454 15.84 12.68 -7.40
CA VAL A 454 14.72 13.59 -7.72
C VAL A 454 15.11 15.05 -7.58
N PHE A 455 15.71 15.43 -6.44
CA PHE A 455 16.06 16.82 -6.15
C PHE A 455 17.51 16.96 -5.67
N LYS A 456 18.15 18.08 -6.02
CA LYS A 456 19.34 18.60 -5.33
C LYS A 456 18.87 19.59 -4.27
N VAL A 457 19.25 19.34 -3.02
CA VAL A 457 18.93 20.19 -1.87
C VAL A 457 20.21 20.68 -1.19
N ASP A 458 20.10 21.42 -0.09
CA ASP A 458 21.28 21.79 0.70
C ASP A 458 22.01 20.52 1.17
N GLY A 459 23.33 20.62 1.27
CA GLY A 459 24.17 19.50 1.68
C GLY A 459 24.13 19.21 3.18
N SER A 460 23.58 20.11 4.00
CA SER A 460 23.43 19.90 5.45
C SER A 460 22.18 19.12 5.83
N PHE A 461 21.14 19.12 4.99
CA PHE A 461 19.86 18.50 5.36
C PHE A 461 20.04 17.05 5.79
N ASP A 462 19.39 16.70 6.88
CA ASP A 462 19.43 15.39 7.52
C ASP A 462 18.04 14.89 7.95
N GLU A 463 16.99 15.67 7.64
CA GLU A 463 15.60 15.32 7.89
C GLU A 463 14.69 15.59 6.68
N LEU A 464 13.58 14.85 6.61
CA LEU A 464 12.67 14.82 5.48
C LEU A 464 11.25 14.46 5.90
N SER A 465 10.27 15.17 5.34
CA SER A 465 8.86 14.85 5.40
C SER A 465 8.26 14.86 3.99
N VAL A 466 7.47 13.84 3.65
CA VAL A 466 6.97 13.63 2.28
C VAL A 466 5.48 13.33 2.30
N TYR A 467 4.71 14.12 1.55
CA TYR A 467 3.35 13.78 1.17
C TYR A 467 3.33 13.12 -0.21
N ASP A 468 3.99 13.76 -1.18
CA ASP A 468 4.25 13.26 -2.53
C ASP A 468 5.47 13.99 -3.14
N LYS A 469 5.79 13.75 -4.42
CA LYS A 469 6.94 14.39 -5.10
C LYS A 469 6.86 15.92 -5.22
N ASP A 470 5.66 16.50 -5.07
CA ASP A 470 5.37 17.92 -5.24
C ASP A 470 5.15 18.63 -3.89
N ASN A 471 5.10 17.87 -2.78
CA ASN A 471 4.79 18.30 -1.43
C ASN A 471 5.73 17.62 -0.42
N MET A 472 6.85 18.28 -0.11
CA MET A 472 7.90 17.77 0.78
C MET A 472 8.49 18.89 1.64
N VAL A 473 9.08 18.53 2.77
CA VAL A 473 9.93 19.41 3.57
C VAL A 473 11.26 18.70 3.81
N ALA A 474 12.37 19.39 3.65
CA ALA A 474 13.70 18.89 4.04
C ALA A 474 14.39 19.98 4.86
N TRP A 475 15.06 19.60 5.94
CA TRP A 475 15.68 20.57 6.85
C TRP A 475 16.92 20.00 7.53
N SER A 476 17.67 20.89 8.15
CA SER A 476 18.69 20.60 9.16
C SER A 476 18.51 21.58 10.30
N GLU A 477 18.22 21.05 11.48
CA GLU A 477 18.10 21.85 12.70
C GLU A 477 19.45 22.48 13.08
N ASP A 478 20.54 21.70 13.04
CA ASP A 478 21.89 22.12 13.45
C ASP A 478 22.49 23.25 12.60
N ASP A 479 22.12 23.31 11.31
CA ASP A 479 22.59 24.31 10.36
C ASP A 479 21.58 25.45 10.13
N ASP A 480 20.46 25.48 10.87
CA ASP A 480 19.40 26.50 10.81
C ASP A 480 18.89 26.74 9.38
N VAL A 481 18.64 25.66 8.62
CA VAL A 481 18.19 25.74 7.22
C VAL A 481 17.09 24.75 6.89
N TYR A 482 16.15 25.17 6.03
CA TYR A 482 15.06 24.32 5.55
C TYR A 482 14.64 24.63 4.11
N SER A 483 13.90 23.71 3.51
CA SER A 483 13.26 23.89 2.20
C SER A 483 11.84 23.33 2.23
N LEU A 484 10.87 24.16 1.83
CA LEU A 484 9.51 23.73 1.52
C LEU A 484 9.38 23.47 0.02
N ILE A 485 9.15 22.22 -0.34
CA ILE A 485 8.94 21.78 -1.73
C ILE A 485 7.42 21.64 -1.91
N GLY A 486 6.76 22.70 -2.34
CA GLY A 486 5.32 22.70 -2.64
C GLY A 486 4.70 24.07 -2.47
N GLY A 487 3.46 24.22 -2.93
CA GLY A 487 2.74 25.50 -2.93
C GLY A 487 3.03 26.37 -4.17
N LYS A 488 2.10 27.26 -4.49
CA LYS A 488 2.30 28.26 -5.55
C LYS A 488 3.20 29.37 -5.05
N SER A 489 4.15 29.80 -5.87
CA SER A 489 5.04 30.88 -5.50
C SER A 489 4.34 32.22 -5.39
N ALA A 490 4.61 32.94 -4.30
CA ALA A 490 4.24 34.34 -4.16
C ALA A 490 5.04 35.28 -5.09
N ASP A 491 6.08 34.77 -5.77
CA ASP A 491 7.01 35.53 -6.61
C ASP A 491 6.70 35.50 -8.13
N GLU A 492 5.55 34.99 -8.55
CA GLU A 492 5.13 35.04 -9.97
C GLU A 492 4.82 36.46 -10.51
N ASN A 493 5.10 37.52 -9.76
CA ASN A 493 4.71 38.90 -10.11
C ASN A 493 5.86 39.84 -10.53
N LYS A 494 6.97 39.32 -11.06
CA LYS A 494 7.97 40.12 -11.80
C LYS A 494 8.53 39.44 -13.05
N GLY A 495 7.80 39.60 -14.15
CA GLY A 495 8.26 39.67 -15.56
C GLY A 495 8.98 38.43 -16.11
N ASP A 496 8.39 37.62 -16.97
CA ASP A 496 7.69 38.00 -18.20
C ASP A 496 6.33 37.29 -18.31
N ASP A 497 5.33 38.07 -18.64
CA ASP A 497 3.96 37.63 -18.92
C ASP A 497 3.96 36.66 -20.12
N GLN A 498 3.70 35.38 -19.87
CA GLN A 498 2.51 34.69 -20.37
C GLN A 498 2.09 33.58 -19.39
N GLY A 499 1.06 33.88 -18.61
CA GLY A 499 0.70 33.17 -17.40
C GLY A 499 0.14 31.75 -17.53
N THR A 500 0.09 31.08 -16.37
CA THR A 500 -0.68 29.85 -16.17
C THR A 500 -1.54 29.98 -14.93
N THR A 501 -2.78 30.43 -15.12
CA THR A 501 -3.89 29.96 -14.29
C THR A 501 -3.82 28.42 -14.16
N PRO A 502 -4.13 27.82 -13.00
CA PRO A 502 -4.08 26.37 -12.84
C PRO A 502 -4.99 25.73 -13.89
N VAL A 503 -4.39 25.06 -14.88
CA VAL A 503 -5.15 24.52 -15.99
C VAL A 503 -5.77 23.24 -15.51
N LYS A 504 -7.07 23.29 -15.23
CA LYS A 504 -7.90 22.11 -14.98
C LYS A 504 -7.61 21.07 -16.08
N ALA A 505 -7.15 19.88 -15.68
CA ALA A 505 -6.98 18.77 -16.61
C ALA A 505 -8.31 18.51 -17.33
N GLY A 506 -8.24 18.26 -18.64
CA GLY A 506 -9.45 17.97 -19.38
C GLY A 506 -9.39 18.22 -20.88
N TRP A 507 -10.49 17.82 -21.50
CA TRP A 507 -10.73 17.97 -22.92
C TRP A 507 -11.07 19.40 -23.29
N THR A 508 -10.37 19.92 -24.31
CA THR A 508 -10.64 21.23 -24.92
C THR A 508 -10.89 21.05 -26.41
N GLN A 509 -12.01 21.57 -26.91
CA GLN A 509 -12.32 21.57 -28.34
C GLN A 509 -11.61 22.75 -29.02
N THR A 510 -10.77 22.47 -30.00
CA THR A 510 -10.09 23.48 -30.82
C THR A 510 -10.62 23.45 -32.26
N SER A 511 -10.21 24.42 -33.09
CA SER A 511 -10.51 24.41 -34.53
C SER A 511 -9.87 23.24 -35.28
N ALA A 512 -8.83 22.62 -34.71
CA ALA A 512 -8.13 21.46 -35.29
C ALA A 512 -8.64 20.10 -34.77
N GLY A 513 -9.51 20.09 -33.75
CA GLY A 513 -9.99 18.89 -33.08
C GLY A 513 -9.93 19.00 -31.55
N TRP A 514 -10.25 17.91 -30.86
CA TRP A 514 -10.13 17.85 -29.40
C TRP A 514 -8.68 17.69 -28.97
N THR A 515 -8.26 18.39 -27.92
CA THR A 515 -6.96 18.21 -27.25
C THR A 515 -7.20 17.93 -25.78
N TYR A 516 -6.27 17.26 -25.10
CA TYR A 516 -6.36 17.04 -23.67
C TYR A 516 -5.19 17.69 -22.95
N THR A 517 -5.48 18.48 -21.92
CA THR A 517 -4.47 19.02 -21.01
C THR A 517 -4.38 18.12 -19.79
N LYS A 518 -3.17 17.66 -19.46
CA LYS A 518 -2.88 16.85 -18.27
C LYS A 518 -2.92 17.73 -17.01
N ALA A 519 -2.94 17.09 -15.84
CA ALA A 519 -2.95 17.80 -14.56
C ALA A 519 -1.70 18.68 -14.32
N ASP A 520 -0.58 18.34 -14.94
CA ASP A 520 0.66 19.12 -14.95
C ASP A 520 0.63 20.33 -15.93
N GLY A 521 -0.51 20.59 -16.56
CA GLY A 521 -0.69 21.67 -17.54
C GLY A 521 -0.12 21.39 -18.93
N THR A 522 0.53 20.24 -19.14
CA THR A 522 1.07 19.86 -20.46
C THR A 522 0.00 19.24 -21.36
N LYS A 523 0.23 19.26 -22.68
CA LYS A 523 -0.67 18.61 -23.64
C LYS A 523 -0.41 17.10 -23.69
N ALA A 524 -1.46 16.30 -23.64
CA ALA A 524 -1.35 14.86 -23.86
C ALA A 524 -1.01 14.53 -25.33
N THR A 525 -0.11 13.57 -25.51
CA THR A 525 0.25 12.92 -26.78
C THR A 525 0.36 11.42 -26.49
N GLY A 526 0.13 10.57 -27.50
CA GLY A 526 0.05 9.12 -27.34
C GLY A 526 -1.26 8.66 -26.69
N TRP A 527 -1.23 7.47 -26.07
CA TRP A 527 -2.38 6.90 -25.39
C TRP A 527 -2.73 7.63 -24.10
N LEU A 528 -4.01 7.90 -23.90
CA LEU A 528 -4.58 8.52 -22.71
C LEU A 528 -5.77 7.68 -22.25
N GLN A 529 -5.79 7.31 -20.97
CA GLN A 529 -6.97 6.74 -20.34
C GLN A 529 -7.72 7.83 -19.57
N ASP A 530 -8.99 8.03 -19.91
CA ASP A 530 -9.86 9.02 -19.25
C ASP A 530 -11.29 8.45 -19.14
N GLY A 531 -11.89 8.55 -17.95
CA GLY A 531 -13.25 8.06 -17.70
C GLY A 531 -13.49 6.58 -18.04
N GLY A 532 -12.46 5.72 -17.93
CA GLY A 532 -12.54 4.29 -18.24
C GLY A 532 -12.43 3.94 -19.74
N ALA A 533 -12.24 4.92 -20.62
CA ALA A 533 -11.98 4.72 -22.04
C ALA A 533 -10.56 5.11 -22.43
N TRP A 534 -10.01 4.46 -23.46
CA TRP A 534 -8.71 4.81 -24.05
C TRP A 534 -8.90 5.73 -25.26
N TYR A 535 -8.04 6.74 -25.36
CA TYR A 535 -7.97 7.71 -26.46
C TYR A 535 -6.54 7.76 -26.98
N TYR A 536 -6.36 8.17 -28.24
CA TYR A 536 -5.04 8.43 -28.80
C TYR A 536 -4.91 9.87 -29.23
N LEU A 537 -3.91 10.58 -28.70
CA LEU A 537 -3.58 11.95 -29.06
C LEU A 537 -2.39 11.92 -30.03
N LYS A 538 -2.55 12.49 -31.22
CA LYS A 538 -1.48 12.61 -32.21
C LYS A 538 -0.32 13.44 -31.64
N ALA A 539 0.83 13.42 -32.32
CA ALA A 539 2.02 14.18 -31.92
C ALA A 539 1.77 15.71 -31.79
N ASP A 540 0.77 16.24 -32.49
CA ASP A 540 0.34 17.65 -32.38
C ASP A 540 -0.66 17.90 -31.22
N GLY A 541 -0.98 16.86 -30.44
CA GLY A 541 -1.90 16.88 -29.31
C GLY A 541 -3.38 16.74 -29.68
N THR A 542 -3.71 16.58 -30.97
CA THR A 542 -5.11 16.42 -31.40
C THR A 542 -5.56 14.97 -31.30
N MET A 543 -6.76 14.74 -30.77
CA MET A 543 -7.38 13.44 -30.63
C MET A 543 -7.60 12.78 -32.00
N ALA A 544 -7.22 11.53 -32.11
CA ALA A 544 -7.46 10.70 -33.28
C ALA A 544 -8.86 10.08 -33.25
N THR A 545 -9.42 9.87 -34.44
CA THR A 545 -10.61 9.06 -34.69
C THR A 545 -10.33 8.15 -35.89
N GLY A 546 -11.05 7.05 -36.01
CA GLY A 546 -10.80 6.01 -37.02
C GLY A 546 -9.58 5.16 -36.71
N TRP A 547 -8.94 4.64 -37.76
CA TRP A 547 -7.78 3.76 -37.64
C TRP A 547 -6.51 4.51 -37.21
N VAL A 548 -5.84 3.98 -36.19
CA VAL A 548 -4.53 4.45 -35.70
C VAL A 548 -3.56 3.28 -35.72
N GLN A 549 -2.37 3.52 -36.27
CA GLN A 549 -1.25 2.59 -36.20
C GLN A 549 -0.26 3.09 -35.16
N ASP A 550 -0.05 2.31 -34.11
CA ASP A 550 0.95 2.58 -33.07
C ASP A 550 1.98 1.44 -33.07
N GLY A 551 3.23 1.79 -33.41
CA GLY A 551 4.26 0.82 -33.76
C GLY A 551 3.81 -0.08 -34.93
N ALA A 552 3.74 -1.39 -34.70
CA ALA A 552 3.31 -2.38 -35.68
C ALA A 552 1.81 -2.74 -35.58
N THR A 553 1.08 -2.17 -34.61
CA THR A 553 -0.27 -2.60 -34.25
C THR A 553 -1.30 -1.58 -34.69
N TRP A 554 -2.44 -2.05 -35.19
CA TRP A 554 -3.58 -1.21 -35.57
C TRP A 554 -4.66 -1.21 -34.48
N TYR A 555 -5.26 -0.04 -34.28
CA TYR A 555 -6.35 0.23 -33.34
C TYR A 555 -7.43 1.04 -34.03
N TYR A 556 -8.66 1.01 -33.50
CA TYR A 556 -9.75 1.84 -34.02
C TYR A 556 -10.40 2.67 -32.92
N LEU A 557 -10.51 3.98 -33.16
CA LEU A 557 -11.11 4.94 -32.26
C LEU A 557 -12.45 5.38 -32.88
N ASN A 558 -13.54 5.34 -32.11
CA ASN A 558 -14.86 5.70 -32.64
C ASN A 558 -14.99 7.23 -32.88
N GLY A 559 -16.19 7.71 -33.25
CA GLY A 559 -16.44 9.13 -33.51
C GLY A 559 -16.24 10.07 -32.30
N SER A 560 -16.25 9.55 -31.06
CA SER A 560 -15.90 10.29 -29.86
C SER A 560 -14.43 10.15 -29.46
N GLY A 561 -13.63 9.40 -30.22
CA GLY A 561 -12.22 9.11 -29.95
C GLY A 561 -11.98 7.93 -29.02
N ALA A 562 -13.03 7.28 -28.52
CA ALA A 562 -12.89 6.15 -27.61
C ALA A 562 -12.49 4.87 -28.38
N MET A 563 -11.44 4.20 -27.92
CA MET A 563 -10.92 2.97 -28.48
C MET A 563 -11.98 1.87 -28.46
N GLN A 564 -12.11 1.16 -29.58
CA GLN A 564 -13.04 0.06 -29.74
C GLN A 564 -12.35 -1.27 -29.45
N THR A 565 -13.14 -2.23 -28.95
CA THR A 565 -12.79 -3.64 -28.82
C THR A 565 -13.90 -4.48 -29.46
N GLY A 566 -13.62 -5.75 -29.77
CA GLY A 566 -14.54 -6.67 -30.44
C GLY A 566 -14.66 -6.45 -31.96
N TRP A 567 -15.80 -6.88 -32.52
CA TRP A 567 -16.08 -6.77 -33.95
C TRP A 567 -16.37 -5.32 -34.37
N LEU A 568 -15.62 -4.85 -35.36
CA LEU A 568 -15.77 -3.55 -36.01
C LEU A 568 -16.25 -3.75 -37.45
N ASN A 569 -17.29 -3.02 -37.86
CA ASN A 569 -17.69 -2.90 -39.26
C ASN A 569 -17.29 -1.52 -39.80
N ASP A 570 -16.26 -1.49 -40.64
CA ASP A 570 -15.82 -0.29 -41.35
C ASP A 570 -16.24 -0.41 -42.82
N ASN A 571 -17.31 0.31 -43.17
CA ASN A 571 -17.86 0.40 -44.53
C ASN A 571 -18.14 -0.97 -45.21
N GLY A 572 -18.64 -1.94 -44.45
CA GLY A 572 -18.98 -3.27 -44.96
C GLY A 572 -17.85 -4.30 -44.88
N THR A 573 -16.68 -3.89 -44.40
CA THR A 573 -15.57 -4.79 -44.07
C THR A 573 -15.50 -4.99 -42.56
N PHE A 574 -15.42 -6.24 -42.11
CA PHE A 574 -15.37 -6.58 -40.69
C PHE A 574 -13.94 -6.82 -40.23
N TYR A 575 -13.61 -6.33 -39.03
CA TYR A 575 -12.32 -6.49 -38.35
C TYR A 575 -12.57 -6.89 -36.89
N TYR A 576 -11.60 -7.55 -36.25
CA TYR A 576 -11.69 -7.90 -34.84
C TYR A 576 -10.57 -7.24 -34.03
N LEU A 577 -10.95 -6.47 -33.02
CA LEU A 577 -10.05 -5.80 -32.07
C LEU A 577 -10.09 -6.59 -30.74
N ASN A 578 -8.94 -7.02 -30.22
CA ASN A 578 -8.90 -7.83 -28.99
C ASN A 578 -9.18 -6.98 -27.72
N GLY A 579 -9.03 -7.58 -26.53
CA GLY A 579 -9.28 -6.89 -25.25
C GLY A 579 -8.39 -5.67 -24.99
N SER A 580 -7.22 -5.58 -25.62
CA SER A 580 -6.35 -4.39 -25.58
C SER A 580 -6.61 -3.40 -26.72
N GLY A 581 -7.62 -3.66 -27.57
CA GLY A 581 -7.96 -2.86 -28.75
C GLY A 581 -7.09 -3.15 -29.97
N ALA A 582 -6.12 -4.06 -29.88
CA ALA A 582 -5.25 -4.41 -30.98
C ALA A 582 -6.01 -5.22 -32.05
N MET A 583 -5.89 -4.81 -33.31
CA MET A 583 -6.47 -5.50 -34.45
C MET A 583 -5.77 -6.85 -34.67
N LEU A 584 -6.56 -7.92 -34.67
CA LEU A 584 -6.09 -9.23 -35.07
C LEU A 584 -5.83 -9.26 -36.57
N SER A 585 -4.75 -9.93 -36.98
CA SER A 585 -4.43 -10.18 -38.39
C SER A 585 -3.81 -11.55 -38.55
N ASN A 586 -4.07 -12.19 -39.69
CA ASN A 586 -3.56 -13.52 -40.05
C ASN A 586 -3.80 -14.59 -38.96
N THR A 587 -4.97 -14.56 -38.33
CA THR A 587 -5.30 -15.43 -37.19
C THR A 587 -6.81 -15.67 -37.07
N THR A 588 -7.20 -16.55 -36.16
CA THR A 588 -8.60 -16.86 -35.85
C THR A 588 -9.06 -16.06 -34.63
N THR A 589 -10.25 -15.44 -34.72
CA THR A 589 -10.89 -14.70 -33.63
C THR A 589 -11.37 -15.66 -32.52
N PRO A 590 -11.61 -15.17 -31.29
CA PRO A 590 -12.09 -16.00 -30.18
C PRO A 590 -13.41 -16.76 -30.45
N ASP A 591 -14.24 -16.22 -31.34
CA ASP A 591 -15.51 -16.81 -31.78
C ASP A 591 -15.39 -17.65 -33.08
N GLY A 592 -14.16 -17.91 -33.54
CA GLY A 592 -13.86 -18.94 -34.55
C GLY A 592 -13.81 -18.46 -36.01
N TYR A 593 -13.82 -17.15 -36.29
CA TYR A 593 -13.70 -16.61 -37.65
C TYR A 593 -12.26 -16.27 -38.00
N TYR A 594 -11.88 -16.42 -39.28
CA TYR A 594 -10.52 -16.09 -39.71
C TYR A 594 -10.43 -14.65 -40.27
N VAL A 595 -9.45 -13.89 -39.77
CA VAL A 595 -9.10 -12.56 -40.29
C VAL A 595 -7.78 -12.63 -41.06
N GLY A 596 -7.77 -12.07 -42.27
CA GLY A 596 -6.64 -12.13 -43.19
C GLY A 596 -5.45 -11.28 -42.75
N ALA A 597 -4.39 -11.24 -43.57
CA ALA A 597 -3.17 -10.49 -43.27
C ALA A 597 -3.37 -8.96 -43.10
N ASN A 598 -4.44 -8.40 -43.67
CA ASN A 598 -4.84 -7.01 -43.48
C ASN A 598 -5.89 -6.81 -42.36
N GLY A 599 -6.16 -7.86 -41.57
CA GLY A 599 -7.16 -7.86 -40.49
C GLY A 599 -8.61 -7.97 -40.94
N ALA A 600 -8.89 -7.96 -42.24
CA ALA A 600 -10.25 -8.10 -42.75
C ALA A 600 -10.75 -9.53 -42.58
N TRP A 601 -11.98 -9.69 -42.10
CA TRP A 601 -12.67 -10.97 -42.02
C TRP A 601 -12.78 -11.60 -43.41
N VAL A 602 -12.34 -12.85 -43.51
CA VAL A 602 -12.47 -13.67 -44.71
C VAL A 602 -13.68 -14.56 -44.55
N LYS A 603 -14.66 -14.36 -45.43
CA LYS A 603 -15.89 -15.17 -45.49
C LYS A 603 -15.64 -16.62 -45.89
#